data_AF-A0A0C9RS75-F1
#
_entry.id   AF-A0A0C9RS75-F1
#
_cell.length_a   1.000
_cell.length_b   1.000
_cell.length_c   1.000
_cell.angle_alpha   90.00
_cell.angle_beta   90.00
_cell.angle_gamma   90.00
#
_symmetry.space_group_name_H-M   'P 1'
#
loop_
_entity.id
_entity.type
_entity.pdbx_description
1 polymer ?
#
loop_
_entity_poly.entity_id
_entity_poly.type
_entity_poly.pdbx_seq_one_letter_code
_entity_poly.pdbx_strand_id
1 'polypeptide(L)'
;VFRGDRVEILVGKDKGKQGIVNYIVKERNWVCVEGLNCEYKTVKNEGTTQVMKTEMPLLVTTQVSLVDPTDNKPTKVEWRYTEDGEKVRVSVRSGRIIPIPLMAEETYDYKSKSAYAEQPKDTK
;
A
#
# COMPACT_ATOMS: atom_id res chain seq x y z
N VAL A 1 -1.61 -7.00 -1.86
CA VAL A 1 -1.09 -5.77 -1.25
C VAL A 1 -2.24 -4.79 -1.19
N PHE A 2 -2.42 -4.15 -0.05
CA PHE A 2 -3.46 -3.17 0.24
C PHE A 2 -2.80 -1.85 0.63
N ARG A 3 -3.59 -0.76 0.57
CA ARG A 3 -3.16 0.53 1.11
C ARG A 3 -2.87 0.36 2.59
N GLY A 4 -1.79 0.96 3.07
CA GLY A 4 -1.33 0.82 4.45
C GLY A 4 -0.44 -0.40 4.71
N ASP A 5 -0.22 -1.29 3.73
CA ASP A 5 0.71 -2.39 3.90
C ASP A 5 2.15 -1.89 4.01
N ARG A 6 2.94 -2.53 4.88
CA ARG A 6 4.40 -2.35 4.93
C ARG A 6 5.06 -3.24 3.88
N VAL A 7 5.81 -2.61 2.98
CA VAL A 7 6.50 -3.27 1.87
C VAL A 7 7.97 -2.89 1.85
N GLU A 8 8.79 -3.79 1.32
CA GLU A 8 10.19 -3.55 0.99
C GLU A 8 10.37 -3.43 -0.52
N ILE A 9 11.18 -2.47 -0.94
CA ILE A 9 11.53 -2.28 -2.35
C ILE A 9 12.68 -3.21 -2.73
N LEU A 10 12.49 -4.01 -3.77
CA LEU A 10 13.48 -5.00 -4.21
C LEU A 10 14.45 -4.48 -5.27
N VAL A 11 14.11 -3.38 -5.95
CA VAL A 11 14.85 -2.85 -7.11
C VAL A 11 14.93 -1.32 -7.10
N GLY A 12 15.85 -0.77 -7.89
CA GLY A 12 15.98 0.67 -8.07
C GLY A 12 16.76 1.37 -6.95
N LYS A 13 16.66 2.70 -6.90
CA LYS A 13 17.46 3.58 -6.02
C LYS A 13 17.23 3.37 -4.52
N ASP A 14 16.02 2.94 -4.16
CA ASP A 14 15.60 2.74 -2.77
C ASP A 14 15.54 1.24 -2.39
N LYS A 15 16.28 0.39 -3.11
CA LYS A 15 16.35 -1.04 -2.84
C LYS A 15 16.74 -1.33 -1.37
N GLY A 16 16.02 -2.24 -0.74
CA GLY A 16 16.18 -2.66 0.66
C GLY A 16 15.53 -1.71 1.67
N LYS A 17 15.01 -0.55 1.25
CA LYS A 17 14.23 0.31 2.11
C LYS A 17 12.80 -0.19 2.22
N GLN A 18 12.21 0.05 3.38
CA GLN A 18 10.84 -0.32 3.70
C GLN A 18 9.99 0.93 3.86
N GLY A 19 8.74 0.85 3.44
CA GLY A 19 7.78 1.94 3.55
C GLY A 19 6.34 1.44 3.53
N ILE A 20 5.41 2.38 3.68
CA ILE A 20 3.97 2.13 3.69
C ILE A 20 3.41 2.41 2.30
N VAL A 21 2.51 1.55 1.82
CA VAL A 21 1.81 1.76 0.55
C VAL A 21 0.78 2.88 0.71
N ASN A 22 0.99 4.00 0.01
CA ASN A 22 0.13 5.18 0.06
C ASN A 22 -1.12 5.02 -0.84
N TYR A 23 -0.92 4.61 -2.09
CA TYR A 23 -2.02 4.32 -3.01
C TYR A 23 -1.66 3.24 -4.03
N ILE A 24 -2.70 2.66 -4.63
CA ILE A 24 -2.62 1.51 -5.53
C ILE A 24 -3.38 1.83 -6.81
N VAL A 25 -2.76 1.57 -7.96
CA VAL A 25 -3.39 1.64 -9.27
C VAL A 25 -3.59 0.20 -9.76
N LYS A 26 -4.81 -0.32 -9.58
CA LYS A 26 -5.13 -1.74 -9.80
C LYS A 26 -5.01 -2.13 -11.27
N GLU A 27 -5.41 -1.24 -12.17
CA GLU A 27 -5.44 -1.44 -13.62
C GLU A 27 -4.04 -1.68 -14.20
N ARG A 28 -3.02 -1.13 -13.54
CA ARG A 28 -1.61 -1.23 -13.96
C ARG A 28 -0.75 -2.09 -13.03
N ASN A 29 -1.34 -2.66 -11.98
CA ASN A 29 -0.63 -3.39 -10.93
C ASN A 29 0.49 -2.55 -10.27
N TRP A 30 0.25 -1.24 -10.11
CA TRP A 30 1.21 -0.33 -9.50
C TRP A 30 0.87 0.01 -8.06
N VAL A 31 1.91 0.22 -7.27
CA VAL A 31 1.83 0.74 -5.92
C VAL A 31 2.79 1.92 -5.78
N CYS A 32 2.38 2.93 -5.03
CA CYS A 32 3.25 4.03 -4.64
C CYS A 32 3.53 3.93 -3.15
N VAL A 33 4.81 3.92 -2.81
CA VAL A 33 5.29 3.76 -1.43
C VAL A 33 5.69 5.13 -0.91
N GLU A 34 5.17 5.51 0.24
CA GLU A 34 5.32 6.85 0.83
C GLU A 34 6.80 7.25 0.94
N GLY A 35 7.16 8.40 0.36
CA GLY A 35 8.50 8.97 0.44
C GLY A 35 9.63 8.19 -0.24
N LEU A 36 9.31 7.05 -0.87
CA LEU A 36 10.25 6.18 -1.57
C LEU A 36 10.01 6.16 -3.08
N ASN A 37 11.05 5.78 -3.82
CA ASN A 37 11.09 5.81 -5.28
C ASN A 37 10.79 7.21 -5.88
N CYS A 38 11.08 8.30 -5.18
CA CYS A 38 10.63 9.63 -5.60
C CYS A 38 11.50 10.31 -6.66
N GLU A 39 10.89 11.02 -7.59
CA GLU A 39 11.57 11.90 -8.55
C GLU A 39 11.27 13.36 -8.23
N TYR A 40 12.22 14.25 -8.57
CA TYR A 40 12.01 15.68 -8.46
C TYR A 40 11.44 16.21 -9.78
N LYS A 41 10.22 16.74 -9.72
CA LYS A 41 9.55 17.36 -10.86
C LYS A 41 9.46 18.86 -10.66
N THR A 42 10.00 19.60 -11.61
CA THR A 42 9.81 21.05 -11.67
C THR A 42 8.45 21.35 -12.29
N VAL A 43 7.61 22.06 -11.56
CA VAL A 43 6.31 22.53 -12.04
C VAL A 43 6.33 24.04 -12.10
N LYS A 44 5.96 24.58 -13.26
CA LYS A 44 5.80 26.02 -13.49
C LYS A 44 4.32 26.35 -13.41
N ASN A 45 3.93 27.17 -12.44
CA ASN A 45 2.58 27.71 -12.32
C ASN A 45 2.66 29.23 -12.22
N GLU A 46 1.98 29.93 -13.13
CA GLU A 46 1.72 31.39 -13.12
C GLU A 46 2.87 32.25 -12.59
N GLY A 47 4.06 32.09 -13.17
CA GLY A 47 5.25 32.88 -12.83
C GLY A 47 6.10 32.36 -11.66
N THR A 48 5.66 31.33 -10.95
CA THR A 48 6.45 30.62 -9.93
C THR A 48 6.94 29.27 -10.44
N THR A 49 8.22 28.96 -10.16
CA THR A 49 8.81 27.66 -10.42
C THR A 49 9.00 26.95 -9.08
N GLN A 50 8.32 25.82 -8.89
CA GLN A 50 8.46 24.99 -7.69
C GLN A 50 9.01 23.63 -8.07
N VAL A 51 9.90 23.10 -7.24
CA VAL A 51 10.41 21.73 -7.38
C VAL A 51 9.68 20.86 -6.36
N MET A 52 8.87 19.93 -6.85
CA MET A 52 8.12 19.00 -6.01
C MET A 52 8.77 17.62 -6.05
N LYS A 53 8.82 16.96 -4.90
CA LYS A 53 9.20 15.55 -4.79
C LYS A 53 7.93 14.71 -4.95
N THR A 54 7.92 13.79 -5.90
CA THR A 54 6.74 12.95 -6.21
C THR A 54 7.13 11.48 -6.21
N GLU A 55 6.38 10.64 -5.50
CA GLU A 55 6.55 9.19 -5.52
C GLU A 55 6.26 8.61 -6.91
N MET A 56 7.16 7.76 -7.39
CA MET A 56 6.95 7.04 -8.66
C MET A 56 6.42 5.63 -8.42
N PRO A 57 5.56 5.12 -9.31
CA PRO A 57 4.96 3.81 -9.15
C PRO A 57 5.99 2.70 -9.23
N LEU A 58 5.74 1.63 -8.47
CA LEU A 58 6.46 0.37 -8.50
C LEU A 58 5.50 -0.76 -8.85
N LEU A 59 5.98 -1.75 -9.60
CA LEU A 59 5.21 -2.92 -9.97
C LEU A 59 5.08 -3.88 -8.79
N VAL A 60 3.84 -4.20 -8.41
CA VAL A 60 3.54 -5.01 -7.22
C VAL A 60 4.09 -6.45 -7.31
N THR A 61 4.23 -6.99 -8.52
CA THR A 61 4.55 -8.40 -8.74
C THR A 61 6.04 -8.72 -8.63
N THR A 62 6.91 -7.76 -8.97
CA THR A 62 8.35 -8.01 -9.09
C THR A 62 9.24 -7.01 -8.35
N GLN A 63 8.73 -5.81 -8.06
CA GLN A 63 9.56 -4.71 -7.56
C GLN A 63 9.39 -4.44 -6.07
N VAL A 64 8.35 -4.99 -5.45
CA VAL A 64 8.08 -4.87 -4.01
C VAL A 64 7.73 -6.22 -3.41
N SER A 65 7.93 -6.36 -2.11
CA SER A 65 7.49 -7.52 -1.33
C SER A 65 6.90 -7.10 0.00
N LEU A 66 5.92 -7.86 0.48
CA LEU A 66 5.38 -7.67 1.82
C LEU A 66 6.44 -8.00 2.86
N VAL A 67 6.44 -7.23 3.94
CA VAL A 67 7.35 -7.42 5.06
C VAL A 67 6.67 -8.32 6.08
N ASP A 68 7.38 -9.33 6.56
CA ASP A 68 6.92 -10.18 7.65
C ASP A 68 6.94 -9.38 8.97
N PRO A 69 5.82 -9.31 9.72
CA PRO A 69 5.79 -8.56 10.98
C PRO A 69 6.69 -9.16 12.08
N THR A 70 7.12 -10.41 11.94
CA THR A 70 7.88 -11.12 12.97
C THR A 70 9.34 -10.68 13.01
N ASP A 71 9.97 -10.52 11.86
CA ASP A 71 11.41 -10.29 11.73
C ASP A 71 11.76 -9.17 10.75
N ASN A 72 10.75 -8.47 10.23
CA ASN A 72 10.87 -7.35 9.32
C ASN A 72 11.68 -7.65 8.04
N LYS A 73 11.64 -8.90 7.54
CA LYS A 73 12.27 -9.23 6.25
C LYS A 73 11.22 -9.45 5.16
N PRO A 74 11.57 -9.20 3.88
CA PRO A 74 10.66 -9.42 2.76
C PRO A 74 10.30 -10.90 2.66
N THR A 75 9.03 -11.19 2.36
CA THR A 75 8.54 -12.56 2.29
C THR A 75 7.52 -12.72 1.16
N LYS A 76 7.45 -13.95 0.63
CA LYS A 76 6.33 -14.36 -0.22
C LYS A 76 5.11 -14.64 0.65
N VAL A 77 3.94 -14.39 0.10
CA VAL A 77 2.67 -14.47 0.83
C VAL A 77 1.72 -15.37 0.09
N GLU A 78 1.07 -16.25 0.84
CA GLU A 78 0.00 -17.13 0.37
C GLU A 78 -1.32 -16.73 1.04
N TRP A 79 -2.42 -16.97 0.34
CA TRP A 79 -3.75 -16.84 0.92
C TRP A 79 -4.18 -18.19 1.52
N ARG A 80 -4.63 -18.19 2.77
CA ARG A 80 -5.17 -19.37 3.47
C ARG A 80 -6.49 -19.00 4.16
N TYR A 81 -7.22 -20.02 4.59
CA TYR A 81 -8.41 -19.85 5.42
C TYR A 81 -8.10 -20.29 6.84
N THR A 82 -8.57 -19.53 7.84
CA THR A 82 -8.54 -19.94 9.24
C THR A 82 -9.61 -21.01 9.51
N GLU A 83 -9.57 -21.62 10.69
CA GLU A 83 -10.59 -22.58 11.14
C GLU A 83 -11.98 -21.93 11.20
N ASP A 84 -12.04 -20.64 11.50
CA ASP A 84 -13.26 -19.82 11.51
C ASP A 84 -13.76 -19.46 10.10
N GLY A 85 -13.02 -19.84 9.05
CA GLY A 85 -13.35 -19.55 7.64
C GLY A 85 -12.90 -18.18 7.14
N GLU A 86 -12.12 -17.42 7.92
CA GLU A 86 -11.61 -16.11 7.49
C GLU A 86 -10.45 -16.25 6.52
N LYS A 87 -10.48 -15.47 5.44
CA LYS A 87 -9.41 -15.48 4.44
C LYS A 87 -8.27 -14.57 4.87
N VAL A 88 -7.14 -15.17 5.23
CA VAL A 88 -5.95 -14.49 5.76
C VAL A 88 -4.74 -14.62 4.85
N ARG A 89 -3.83 -13.65 4.95
CA ARG A 89 -2.53 -13.67 4.29
C ARG A 89 -1.51 -14.30 5.22
N VAL A 90 -0.74 -15.26 4.73
CA VAL A 90 0.25 -15.98 5.53
C VAL A 90 1.63 -15.83 4.90
N SER A 91 2.61 -15.44 5.71
CA SER A 91 4.03 -15.43 5.31
C SER A 91 4.49 -16.87 5.06
N VAL A 92 5.01 -17.15 3.86
CA VAL A 92 5.57 -18.47 3.53
C VAL A 92 6.80 -18.79 4.40
N ARG A 93 7.51 -17.74 4.84
CA ARG A 93 8.78 -17.88 5.55
C ARG A 93 8.63 -18.18 7.04
N SER A 94 7.70 -17.51 7.72
CA SER A 94 7.46 -17.70 9.17
C SER A 94 6.17 -18.46 9.48
N GLY A 95 5.29 -18.64 8.50
CA GLY A 95 3.94 -19.16 8.72
C GLY A 95 3.01 -18.17 9.45
N ARG A 96 3.47 -16.94 9.73
CA ARG A 96 2.69 -15.95 10.47
C ARG A 96 1.67 -15.26 9.59
N ILE A 97 0.51 -14.95 10.17
CA ILE A 97 -0.52 -14.13 9.51
C ILE A 97 -0.02 -12.69 9.38
N ILE A 98 -0.15 -12.14 8.18
CA ILE A 98 0.10 -10.73 7.86
C ILE A 98 -1.27 -10.02 7.87
N PRO A 99 -1.56 -9.21 8.91
CA PRO A 99 -2.87 -8.59 9.07
C PRO A 99 -3.16 -7.64 7.91
N ILE A 100 -4.41 -7.53 7.51
CA ILE A 100 -4.86 -6.52 6.55
C ILE A 100 -4.94 -5.18 7.31
N PRO A 101 -4.27 -4.11 6.85
CA PRO A 101 -4.30 -2.81 7.52
C PRO A 101 -5.70 -2.18 7.45
N LEU A 102 -6.08 -1.40 8.47
CA LEU A 102 -7.38 -0.71 8.53
C LEU A 102 -7.63 0.21 7.34
N MET A 103 -6.58 0.82 6.78
CA MET A 103 -6.67 1.67 5.57
C MET A 103 -7.14 0.90 4.32
N ALA A 104 -7.13 -0.44 4.35
CA ALA A 104 -7.68 -1.26 3.27
C ALA A 104 -9.22 -1.24 3.25
N GLU A 105 -9.86 -0.93 4.37
CA GLU A 105 -11.32 -0.84 4.50
C GLU A 105 -11.87 0.52 4.04
N GLU A 106 -11.00 1.51 3.82
CA GLU A 106 -11.39 2.80 3.28
C GLU A 106 -11.88 2.69 1.84
N THR A 107 -12.91 3.46 1.51
CA THR A 107 -13.39 3.58 0.13
C THR A 107 -12.38 4.31 -0.75
N TYR A 108 -12.61 4.29 -2.07
CA TYR A 108 -11.80 5.04 -3.03
C TYR A 108 -11.71 6.54 -2.68
N ASP A 109 -12.77 7.08 -2.07
CA ASP A 109 -12.86 8.47 -1.62
C ASP A 109 -12.26 8.70 -0.23
N TYR A 110 -11.46 7.76 0.28
CA TYR A 110 -10.79 7.83 1.60
C TYR A 110 -11.78 8.00 2.77
N LYS A 111 -12.99 7.45 2.64
CA LYS A 111 -13.99 7.43 3.71
C LYS A 111 -14.01 6.07 4.38
N SER A 112 -13.96 6.05 5.71
CA SER A 112 -14.20 4.85 6.50
C SER A 112 -15.69 4.69 6.78
N LYS A 113 -16.14 3.44 6.96
CA LYS A 113 -17.53 3.14 7.36
C LYS A 113 -17.92 3.82 8.67
N SER A 114 -16.97 3.88 9.62
CA SER A 114 -17.17 4.51 10.93
C SER A 114 -17.32 6.03 10.86
N ALA A 115 -16.72 6.68 9.86
CA ALA A 115 -16.83 8.13 9.66
C ALA A 115 -18.06 8.53 8.83
N TYR A 116 -18.89 7.57 8.40
CA TYR A 116 -20.09 7.88 7.64
C TYR A 116 -21.16 8.50 8.52
N ALA A 117 -21.71 9.63 8.10
CA ALA A 117 -22.87 10.26 8.72
C ALA A 117 -24.09 10.11 7.80
N GLU A 118 -25.14 9.46 8.31
CA GLU A 118 -26.40 9.27 7.56
C GLU A 118 -26.97 10.62 7.10
N GLN A 119 -27.30 10.69 5.82
CA GLN A 119 -27.91 11.84 5.17
C GLN A 119 -29.42 11.63 4.99
N PRO A 120 -30.22 12.72 4.92
CA PRO A 120 -31.67 12.61 4.78
C PRO A 120 -32.16 11.85 3.52
N LYS A 121 -31.31 11.71 2.50
CA LYS A 121 -31.60 11.02 1.24
C LYS A 121 -31.08 9.59 1.19
N ASP A 122 -30.43 9.13 2.26
CA ASP A 122 -29.90 7.77 2.30
C ASP A 122 -31.04 6.77 2.47
N THR A 123 -30.90 5.61 1.83
CA THR A 123 -31.83 4.51 2.01
C THR A 123 -31.52 3.80 3.31
N LYS A 124 -32.54 3.52 4.11
CA LYS A 124 -32.43 2.73 5.34
C LYS A 124 -32.19 1.26 5.04
#